data_AF-U5QNH3-F1
#
_entry.id   AF-U5QNH3-F1
#
_cell.length_a   1.000
_cell.length_b   1.000
_cell.length_c   1.000
_cell.angle_alpha   90.00
_cell.angle_beta   90.00
_cell.angle_gamma   90.00
#
_symmetry.space_group_name_H-M   'P 1'
#
loop_
_entity.id
_entity.type
_entity.pdbx_description
1 polymer ?
#
loop_
_entity_poly.entity_id
_entity_poly.type
_entity_poly.pdbx_seq_one_letter_code
_entity_poly.pdbx_strand_id
1 'polypeptide(L)'
;MSENLATSAAEQEVEQVIAELEQYRQRIVDDALRIGKLAKLPQKLTLAHLENHPELQQIDAMIEALRTGEPIPIPAEIAAQIE
;
A
#
# COMPACT_ATOMS: atom_id res chain seq x y z
N MET A 1 -31.32 -2.34 19.67
CA MET A 1 -29.97 -2.94 19.78
C MET A 1 -29.44 -3.29 18.39
N SER A 2 -29.44 -2.31 17.46
CA SER A 2 -29.23 -2.61 16.03
C SER A 2 -28.16 -1.75 15.36
N GLU A 3 -27.65 -0.71 16.03
CA GLU A 3 -26.57 0.13 15.50
C GLU A 3 -25.17 -0.48 15.67
N ASN A 4 -24.97 -1.38 16.63
CA ASN A 4 -23.62 -1.86 16.98
C ASN A 4 -23.04 -2.91 15.99
N LEU A 5 -23.88 -3.53 15.17
CA LEU A 5 -23.46 -4.53 14.18
C LEU A 5 -22.98 -3.90 12.86
N ALA A 6 -23.50 -2.71 12.52
CA ALA A 6 -23.12 -1.99 11.30
C ALA A 6 -21.71 -1.39 11.43
N THR A 7 -21.36 -0.88 12.61
CA THR A 7 -20.04 -0.33 12.90
C THR A 7 -18.96 -1.42 12.84
N SER A 8 -19.21 -2.62 13.38
CA SER A 8 -18.22 -3.69 13.33
C SER A 8 -18.01 -4.21 11.90
N ALA A 9 -19.06 -4.29 11.08
CA ALA A 9 -18.94 -4.72 9.69
C ALA A 9 -18.07 -3.75 8.87
N ALA A 10 -18.27 -2.44 9.05
CA ALA A 10 -17.45 -1.41 8.39
C ALA A 10 -15.98 -1.45 8.85
N GLU A 11 -15.73 -1.65 10.15
CA GLU A 11 -14.37 -1.82 10.68
C GLU A 11 -13.68 -3.07 10.09
N GLN A 12 -14.42 -4.18 9.93
CA GLN A 12 -13.90 -5.41 9.34
C GLN A 12 -13.59 -5.26 7.85
N GLU A 13 -14.38 -4.50 7.09
CA GLU A 13 -14.11 -4.19 5.69
C GLU A 13 -12.83 -3.37 5.54
N VAL A 14 -12.64 -2.34 6.38
CA VAL A 14 -11.41 -1.53 6.38
C VAL A 14 -10.19 -2.39 6.70
N GLU A 15 -10.27 -3.25 7.72
CA GLU A 15 -9.18 -4.15 8.09
C GLU A 15 -8.84 -5.13 6.96
N GLN A 16 -9.84 -5.65 6.26
CA GLN A 16 -9.61 -6.53 5.12
C GLN A 16 -8.89 -5.79 3.98
N VAL A 17 -9.30 -4.57 3.66
CA VAL A 17 -8.64 -3.75 2.64
C VAL A 17 -7.19 -3.44 3.04
N ILE A 18 -6.94 -3.11 4.31
CA ILE A 18 -5.57 -2.90 4.82
C ILE A 18 -4.74 -4.17 4.64
N ALA A 19 -5.26 -5.34 5.01
CA ALA A 19 -4.55 -6.62 4.86
C ALA A 19 -4.21 -6.93 3.39
N GLU A 20 -5.13 -6.66 2.46
CA GLU A 20 -4.89 -6.84 1.02
C GLU A 20 -3.79 -5.89 0.51
N LEU A 21 -3.78 -4.63 0.97
CA LEU A 21 -2.74 -3.65 0.63
C LEU A 21 -1.37 -4.05 1.18
N GLU A 22 -1.30 -4.52 2.43
CA GLU A 22 -0.06 -5.01 3.03
C GLU A 22 0.48 -6.24 2.31
N GLN A 23 -0.39 -7.16 1.91
CA GLN A 23 0.00 -8.32 1.11
C GLN A 23 0.55 -7.88 -0.25
N TYR A 24 -0.08 -6.89 -0.89
CA TYR A 24 0.41 -6.37 -2.16
C TYR A 24 1.77 -5.70 -2.03
N ARG A 25 1.94 -4.87 -1.00
CA ARG A 25 3.22 -4.25 -0.64
C ARG A 25 4.33 -5.30 -0.49
N GLN A 26 4.05 -6.38 0.23
CA GLN A 26 5.01 -7.47 0.45
C GLN A 26 5.40 -8.15 -0.86
N ARG A 27 4.44 -8.38 -1.78
CA ARG A 27 4.73 -8.96 -3.09
C ARG A 27 5.71 -8.11 -3.90
N ILE A 28 5.54 -6.78 -3.90
CA ILE A 28 6.47 -5.86 -4.60
C ILE A 28 7.88 -6.00 -4.02
N VAL A 29 8.00 -6.02 -2.68
CA VAL A 29 9.28 -6.19 -1.99
C VAL A 29 9.93 -7.52 -2.35
N ASP A 30 9.17 -8.62 -2.27
CA ASP A 30 9.67 -9.97 -2.57
C ASP A 30 10.11 -10.09 -4.04
N ASP A 31 9.35 -9.51 -4.96
CA ASP A 31 9.66 -9.50 -6.38
C ASP A 31 10.93 -8.71 -6.67
N ALA A 32 11.09 -7.52 -6.09
CA ALA A 32 12.29 -6.71 -6.23
C ALA A 32 13.53 -7.43 -5.67
N LEU A 33 13.43 -8.07 -4.50
CA LEU A 33 14.52 -8.84 -3.92
C LEU A 33 14.88 -10.04 -4.80
N ARG A 34 13.89 -10.74 -5.34
CA ARG A 34 14.09 -11.88 -6.26
C ARG A 34 14.77 -11.43 -7.54
N ILE A 35 14.29 -10.36 -8.16
CA ILE A 35 14.86 -9.78 -9.38
C ILE A 35 16.28 -9.29 -9.13
N GLY A 36 16.52 -8.56 -8.04
CA GLY A 36 17.85 -8.09 -7.67
C GLY A 36 18.84 -9.24 -7.51
N LYS A 37 18.42 -10.35 -6.87
CA LYS A 37 19.24 -11.56 -6.76
C LYS A 37 19.55 -12.20 -8.12
N LEU A 38 18.55 -12.32 -9.00
CA LEU A 38 18.73 -12.88 -10.35
C LEU A 38 19.65 -12.01 -11.21
N ALA A 39 19.53 -10.68 -11.09
CA ALA A 39 20.37 -9.69 -11.76
C ALA A 39 21.75 -9.51 -11.11
N LYS A 40 22.05 -10.23 -10.01
CA LYS A 40 23.30 -10.10 -9.23
C LYS A 40 23.56 -8.67 -8.76
N LEU A 41 22.49 -7.90 -8.52
CA LEU A 41 22.60 -6.55 -7.98
C LEU A 41 23.03 -6.61 -6.50
N PRO A 42 23.91 -5.69 -6.06
CA PRO A 42 24.18 -5.50 -4.65
C PRO A 42 22.87 -5.25 -3.88
N GLN A 43 22.69 -5.93 -2.76
CA GLN A 43 21.49 -5.79 -1.93
C GLN A 43 21.19 -4.33 -1.58
N LYS A 44 22.22 -3.52 -1.30
CA LYS A 44 22.08 -2.09 -1.03
C LYS A 44 21.39 -1.31 -2.16
N LEU A 45 21.65 -1.67 -3.42
CA LEU A 45 21.00 -1.01 -4.56
C LEU A 45 19.53 -1.43 -4.70
N THR A 46 19.24 -2.72 -4.48
CA THR A 46 17.85 -3.20 -4.47
C THR A 46 17.03 -2.55 -3.35
N LEU A 47 17.61 -2.39 -2.16
CA LEU A 47 16.96 -1.70 -1.05
C LEU A 47 16.76 -0.22 -1.33
N ALA A 48 17.77 0.48 -1.88
CA ALA A 48 17.63 1.89 -2.27
C ALA A 48 16.54 2.10 -3.33
N HIS A 49 16.35 1.12 -4.23
CA HIS A 49 15.26 1.15 -5.21
C HIS A 49 13.90 0.97 -4.54
N LEU A 50 13.79 0.05 -3.57
CA LEU A 50 12.57 -0.17 -2.79
C LEU A 50 12.18 1.05 -1.95
N GLU A 51 13.14 1.71 -1.29
CA GLU A 51 12.90 2.91 -0.47
C GLU A 51 12.25 4.06 -1.27
N ASN A 52 12.57 4.15 -2.57
CA ASN A 52 12.07 5.20 -3.47
C ASN A 52 10.99 4.68 -4.43
N HIS A 53 10.42 3.50 -4.16
CA HIS A 53 9.43 2.92 -5.06
C HIS A 53 8.09 3.68 -4.92
N PRO A 54 7.62 4.37 -5.97
CA PRO A 54 6.46 5.26 -5.86
C PRO A 54 5.18 4.51 -5.46
N GLU A 55 5.02 3.27 -5.92
CA GLU A 55 3.86 2.45 -5.55
C GLU A 55 3.89 2.01 -4.08
N LEU A 56 5.09 1.77 -3.50
CA LEU A 56 5.19 1.41 -2.07
C LEU A 56 4.81 2.62 -1.20
N GLN A 57 5.26 3.81 -1.59
CA GLN A 57 4.89 5.06 -0.93
C GLN A 57 3.39 5.33 -1.00
N GLN A 58 2.75 5.04 -2.14
CA GLN A 58 1.30 5.16 -2.29
C GLN A 58 0.56 4.17 -1.41
N ILE A 59 0.96 2.89 -1.41
CA ILE A 59 0.35 1.86 -0.56
C ILE A 59 0.48 2.23 0.92
N ASP A 60 1.66 2.68 1.35
CA ASP A 60 1.90 3.10 2.73
C ASP A 60 0.99 4.28 3.13
N ALA A 61 0.81 5.25 2.23
CA ALA A 61 -0.09 6.38 2.44
C ALA A 61 -1.57 5.98 2.46
N MET A 62 -1.98 5.01 1.62
CA MET A 62 -3.34 4.47 1.62
C MET A 62 -3.66 3.71 2.91
N ILE A 63 -2.73 2.88 3.39
CA ILE A 63 -2.87 2.15 4.65
C ILE A 63 -3.02 3.14 5.82
N GLU A 64 -2.19 4.19 5.85
CA GLU A 64 -2.27 5.20 6.91
C GLU A 64 -3.58 5.98 6.87
N ALA A 65 -4.05 6.37 5.68
CA ALA A 65 -5.34 7.04 5.50
C ALA A 65 -6.51 6.16 5.99
N LEU A 66 -6.50 4.86 5.65
CA LEU A 66 -7.52 3.91 6.11
C LEU A 66 -7.49 3.71 7.62
N ARG A 67 -6.31 3.70 8.25
CA ARG A 67 -6.16 3.57 9.71
C ARG A 67 -6.60 4.80 10.48
N THR A 68 -6.34 5.98 9.94
CA THR A 68 -6.65 7.27 10.57
C THR A 68 -8.06 7.77 10.23
N GLY A 69 -8.70 7.16 9.21
CA GLY A 69 -9.95 7.65 8.63
C GLY A 69 -9.77 8.93 7.82
N GLU A 70 -8.54 9.27 7.44
CA GLU A 70 -8.25 10.42 6.59
C GLU A 70 -8.54 10.11 5.11
N PRO A 71 -8.78 11.15 4.28
CA PRO A 71 -8.95 10.95 2.85
C PRO A 71 -7.72 10.30 2.23
N ILE A 72 -7.93 9.27 1.41
CA ILE A 72 -6.84 8.62 0.67
C ILE A 72 -6.12 9.68 -0.19
N PRO A 73 -4.80 9.87 -0.03
CA PRO A 73 -4.06 10.83 -0.83
C PRO A 73 -4.00 10.35 -2.28
N ILE A 74 -4.76 11.00 -3.15
CA ILE A 74 -4.73 10.74 -4.60
C ILE A 74 -3.54 11.52 -5.18
N PRO A 75 -2.57 10.86 -5.83
CA PRO A 75 -1.48 11.55 -6.51
C PRO A 75 -2.04 12.51 -7.57
N ALA A 76 -1.43 13.71 -7.66
CA ALA A 76 -1.84 14.75 -8.62
C ALA A 76 -1.88 14.25 -10.09
N GLU A 77 -1.10 13.23 -10.40
CA GLU A 77 -1.00 12.62 -11.74
C GLU A 77 -2.24 11.81 -12.15
N ILE A 78 -3.01 11.29 -11.18
CA ILE A 78 -4.32 10.67 -11.42
C ILE A 78 -5.41 11.75 -11.46
N ALA A 79 -5.32 12.76 -10.60
CA ALA A 79 -6.26 13.89 -10.58
C ALA A 79 -6.27 14.65 -11.93
N ALA A 80 -5.12 14.75 -12.61
CA ALA A 80 -4.99 15.39 -13.90
C ALA A 80 -5.56 14.59 -15.09
N GLN A 81 -5.97 13.32 -14.89
CA GLN A 81 -6.57 12.47 -15.94
C GLN A 81 -8.10 12.45 -15.89
N ILE A 82 -8.71 13.22 -14.98
CA ILE A 82 -10.17 13.30 -14.77
C ILE A 82 -10.77 14.58 -15.40
N GLU A 83 -9.95 15.46 -15.99
CA GLU A 83 -10.37 16.59 -16.85
C GLU A 83 -10.52 16.19 -18.32
#